data_AF-A0A2D5Y7R5-F1
#
_entry.id   AF-A0A2D5Y7R5-F1
#
_cell.length_a   1.000
_cell.length_b   1.000
_cell.length_c   1.000
_cell.angle_alpha   90.00
_cell.angle_beta   90.00
_cell.angle_gamma   90.00
#
_symmetry.space_group_name_H-M   'P 1'
#
loop_
_entity.id
_entity.type
_entity.pdbx_description
1 polymer ?
#
loop_
_entity_poly.entity_id
_entity_poly.type
_entity_poly.pdbx_seq_one_letter_code
_entity_poly.pdbx_strand_id
1 'polypeptide(L)'
;METREEAPATEEQNEQPEVAEETMDFDAVDLMLHGNLQAQIRYAMIKGLAESLDEKAQLLIEAESNFEPQADESFAEIAMPEIESMAQAVIEPWIDLSKLRFWETCQTAEIEWEEYKDENGGTQRVPYTRPLEEPKEGNRLLANLEKIHLWLEKVHHLHEEKGMGWVSPHGCPEDGQHAYDARRVCLEKLNATIEAIRSNFDL
;
A
#
# COMPACT_ATOMS: atom_id res chain seq x y z
N MET A 1 65.38 -22.96 38.00
CA MET A 1 64.80 -21.63 37.78
C MET A 1 64.51 -21.54 36.30
N GLU A 2 63.30 -21.98 35.93
CA GLU A 2 62.79 -21.89 34.57
C GLU A 2 62.13 -20.53 34.43
N THR A 3 62.71 -19.65 33.62
CA THR A 3 62.06 -18.41 33.17
C THR A 3 61.12 -18.80 32.04
N ARG A 4 59.81 -18.82 32.33
CA ARG A 4 58.76 -18.93 31.31
C ARG A 4 58.62 -17.59 30.62
N GLU A 5 58.90 -17.56 29.32
CA GLU A 5 58.53 -16.46 28.43
C GLU A 5 56.99 -16.36 28.38
N GLU A 6 56.46 -15.17 28.64
CA GLU A 6 55.06 -14.83 28.47
C GLU A 6 54.73 -14.81 26.97
N ALA A 7 53.69 -15.55 26.57
CA ALA A 7 53.14 -15.52 25.23
C ALA A 7 52.51 -14.14 24.95
N PRO A 8 52.60 -13.59 23.73
CA PRO A 8 52.00 -12.30 23.42
C PRO A 8 50.47 -12.42 23.39
N ALA A 9 49.80 -11.46 24.01
CA ALA A 9 48.36 -11.28 23.91
C ALA A 9 47.97 -11.06 22.45
N THR A 10 47.12 -11.93 21.92
CA THR A 10 46.47 -11.74 20.63
C THR A 10 45.53 -10.55 20.70
N GLU A 11 45.79 -9.53 19.89
CA GLU A 11 44.85 -8.44 19.61
C GLU A 11 43.54 -9.06 19.13
N GLU A 12 42.50 -8.96 19.94
CA GLU A 12 41.13 -9.22 19.51
C GLU A 12 40.82 -8.27 18.36
N GLN A 13 40.61 -8.85 17.18
CA GLN A 13 40.06 -8.17 16.02
C GLN A 13 38.71 -7.59 16.43
N ASN A 14 38.72 -6.29 16.70
CA ASN A 14 37.51 -5.49 16.83
C ASN A 14 36.92 -5.32 15.43
N GLU A 15 36.31 -6.38 14.91
CA GLU A 15 35.42 -6.31 13.75
C GLU A 15 34.21 -5.48 14.19
N GLN A 16 34.33 -4.16 14.06
CA GLN A 16 33.13 -3.32 14.00
C GLN A 16 32.27 -3.90 12.87
N PRO A 17 30.98 -4.22 13.13
CA PRO A 17 30.11 -4.61 12.04
C PRO A 17 30.16 -3.48 11.01
N GLU A 18 30.45 -3.84 9.77
CA GLU A 18 30.28 -2.95 8.61
C GLU A 18 28.86 -2.40 8.72
N VAL A 19 28.73 -1.16 9.18
CA VAL A 19 27.50 -0.41 9.02
C VAL A 19 27.45 -0.21 7.52
N ALA A 20 26.67 -1.05 6.83
CA ALA A 20 26.32 -0.80 5.45
C ALA A 20 25.96 0.68 5.37
N GLU A 21 26.68 1.45 4.54
CA GLU A 21 26.24 2.79 4.22
C GLU A 21 24.83 2.62 3.66
N GLU A 22 23.82 2.87 4.49
CA GLU A 22 22.45 3.07 4.04
C GLU A 22 22.54 4.30 3.16
N THR A 23 22.79 4.07 1.86
CA THR A 23 22.54 5.06 0.84
C THR A 23 21.07 5.40 1.01
N MET A 24 20.79 6.58 1.58
CA MET A 24 19.44 7.11 1.62
C MET A 24 18.94 7.10 0.19
N ASP A 25 18.04 6.16 -0.11
CA ASP A 25 17.49 6.01 -1.45
C ASP A 25 16.60 7.23 -1.66
N PHE A 26 17.13 8.22 -2.37
CA PHE A 26 16.46 9.51 -2.54
C PHE A 26 15.27 9.31 -3.47
N ASP A 27 14.05 9.44 -2.93
CA ASP A 27 12.84 9.42 -3.75
C ASP A 27 12.85 10.63 -4.67
N ALA A 28 12.73 10.40 -5.96
CA ALA A 28 12.75 11.46 -6.95
C ALA A 28 11.53 12.40 -6.79
N VAL A 29 10.42 11.93 -6.20
CA VAL A 29 9.29 12.79 -5.80
C VAL A 29 9.69 13.73 -4.66
N ASP A 30 10.51 13.30 -3.71
CA ASP A 30 11.00 14.17 -2.63
C ASP A 30 11.89 15.29 -3.19
N LEU A 31 12.68 14.99 -4.22
CA LEU A 31 13.49 15.98 -4.93
C LEU A 31 12.62 17.00 -5.69
N MET A 32 11.51 16.56 -6.30
CA MET A 32 10.52 17.46 -6.92
C MET A 32 9.80 18.35 -5.90
N LEU A 33 9.60 17.85 -4.68
CA LEU A 33 9.00 18.60 -3.57
C LEU A 33 10.03 19.41 -2.77
N HIS A 34 11.26 19.59 -3.28
CA HIS A 34 12.31 20.33 -2.60
C HIS A 34 11.85 21.74 -2.21
N GLY A 35 12.14 22.13 -0.97
CA GLY A 35 11.66 23.39 -0.39
C GLY A 35 10.24 23.33 0.16
N ASN A 36 9.52 22.21 -0.01
CA ASN A 36 8.20 21.96 0.57
C ASN A 36 8.22 20.73 1.50
N LEU A 37 8.84 20.89 2.67
CA LEU A 37 8.97 19.83 3.67
C LEU A 37 7.62 19.25 4.11
N GLN A 38 6.57 20.08 4.18
CA GLN A 38 5.23 19.61 4.53
C GLN A 38 4.70 18.59 3.51
N ALA A 39 4.88 18.86 2.21
CA ALA A 39 4.47 17.93 1.16
C ALA A 39 5.33 16.65 1.15
N GLN A 40 6.63 16.75 1.39
CA GLN A 40 7.53 15.59 1.50
C GLN A 40 7.10 14.66 2.63
N ILE A 41 6.91 15.19 3.85
CA ILE A 41 6.45 14.42 5.01
C ILE A 41 5.10 13.75 4.71
N ARG A 42 4.16 14.50 4.14
CA ARG A 42 2.83 13.98 3.80
C ARG A 42 2.93 12.83 2.78
N TYR A 43 3.69 13.01 1.71
CA TYR A 43 3.87 12.00 0.67
C TYR A 43 4.55 10.74 1.24
N ALA A 44 5.60 10.88 2.04
CA ALA A 44 6.28 9.76 2.69
C ALA A 44 5.35 8.97 3.63
N MET A 45 4.50 9.64 4.41
CA MET A 45 3.49 8.97 5.24
C MET A 45 2.47 8.18 4.39
N ILE A 46 2.00 8.76 3.29
CA ILE A 46 1.06 8.10 2.38
C ILE A 46 1.72 6.90 1.70
N LYS A 47 2.98 7.04 1.28
CA LYS A 47 3.77 5.96 0.69
C LYS A 47 3.94 4.78 1.65
N GLY A 48 4.33 5.02 2.90
CA GLY A 48 4.45 3.95 3.90
C GLY A 48 3.12 3.26 4.21
N LEU A 49 2.01 4.02 4.21
CA LEU A 49 0.66 3.45 4.30
C LEU A 49 0.34 2.57 3.08
N ALA A 50 0.64 3.05 1.88
CA ALA A 50 0.39 2.36 0.63
C ALA A 50 1.16 1.03 0.57
N GLU A 51 2.44 1.04 0.94
CA GLU A 51 3.30 -0.14 1.04
C GLU A 51 2.74 -1.17 2.03
N SER A 52 2.33 -0.71 3.22
CA SER A 52 1.74 -1.59 4.25
C SER A 52 0.45 -2.25 3.77
N LEU A 53 -0.40 -1.51 3.04
CA LEU A 53 -1.63 -2.04 2.45
C LEU A 53 -1.32 -2.99 1.29
N ASP A 54 -0.38 -2.62 0.42
CA ASP A 54 -0.01 -3.40 -0.76
C ASP A 54 0.55 -4.76 -0.35
N GLU A 55 1.40 -4.84 0.67
CA GLU A 55 1.87 -6.11 1.21
C GLU A 55 0.73 -7.09 1.51
N LYS A 56 -0.36 -6.61 2.14
CA LYS A 56 -1.49 -7.47 2.51
C LYS A 56 -2.38 -7.77 1.31
N ALA A 57 -2.59 -6.78 0.43
CA ALA A 57 -3.32 -6.98 -0.81
C ALA A 57 -2.63 -8.01 -1.72
N GLN A 58 -1.31 -7.95 -1.87
CA GLN A 58 -0.54 -8.90 -2.68
C GLN A 58 -0.66 -10.33 -2.16
N LEU A 59 -0.65 -10.55 -0.84
CA LEU A 59 -0.88 -11.89 -0.26
C LEU A 59 -2.24 -12.46 -0.69
N LEU A 60 -3.30 -11.65 -0.66
CA LEU A 60 -4.63 -12.08 -1.10
C LEU A 60 -4.74 -12.20 -2.63
N ILE A 61 -4.08 -11.34 -3.40
CA ILE A 61 -4.02 -11.45 -4.87
C ILE A 61 -3.32 -12.75 -5.27
N GLU A 62 -2.20 -13.05 -4.64
CA GLU A 62 -1.47 -14.30 -4.86
C GLU A 62 -2.33 -15.50 -4.46
N ALA A 63 -3.01 -15.45 -3.31
CA ALA A 63 -3.94 -16.48 -2.89
C ALA A 63 -5.12 -16.66 -3.87
N GLU A 64 -5.70 -15.58 -4.40
CA GLU A 64 -6.77 -15.62 -5.42
C GLU A 64 -6.27 -16.29 -6.70
N SER A 65 -5.06 -15.93 -7.16
CA SER A 65 -4.48 -16.47 -8.39
C SER A 65 -4.12 -17.96 -8.32
N ASN A 66 -3.79 -18.45 -7.12
CA ASN A 66 -3.44 -19.85 -6.88
C ASN A 66 -4.61 -20.67 -6.31
N PHE A 67 -5.81 -20.10 -6.24
CA PHE A 67 -6.97 -20.75 -5.64
C PHE A 67 -7.47 -21.91 -6.52
N GLU A 68 -7.48 -23.12 -5.95
CA GLU A 68 -8.08 -24.30 -6.55
C GLU A 68 -9.37 -24.66 -5.78
N PRO A 69 -10.57 -24.51 -6.37
CA PRO A 69 -11.82 -24.86 -5.72
C PRO A 69 -11.87 -26.35 -5.37
N GLN A 70 -12.17 -26.68 -4.10
CA GLN A 70 -12.36 -28.09 -3.69
C GLN A 70 -13.80 -28.58 -3.87
N ALA A 71 -14.74 -27.66 -4.12
CA ALA A 71 -16.16 -27.92 -4.40
C ALA A 71 -16.75 -26.71 -5.17
N ASP A 72 -17.97 -26.29 -4.83
CA ASP A 72 -18.67 -25.15 -5.44
C ASP A 72 -18.29 -23.81 -4.77
N GLU A 73 -17.24 -23.80 -3.95
CA GLU A 73 -16.78 -22.64 -3.19
C GLU A 73 -15.94 -21.71 -4.07
N SER A 74 -16.16 -20.40 -3.94
CA SER A 74 -15.36 -19.38 -4.61
C SER A 74 -14.27 -18.83 -3.68
N PHE A 75 -13.22 -18.24 -4.26
CA PHE A 75 -12.19 -17.56 -3.46
C PHE A 75 -12.79 -16.51 -2.53
N ALA A 76 -13.71 -15.69 -3.02
CA ALA A 76 -14.34 -14.62 -2.24
C ALA A 76 -15.13 -15.16 -1.04
N GLU A 77 -15.71 -16.35 -1.16
CA GLU A 77 -16.38 -17.02 -0.04
C GLU A 77 -15.38 -17.49 1.02
N ILE A 78 -14.27 -18.09 0.61
CA ILE A 78 -13.28 -18.62 1.55
C ILE A 78 -12.49 -17.50 2.23
N ALA A 79 -12.10 -16.47 1.46
CA ALA A 79 -11.33 -15.32 1.94
C ALA A 79 -12.22 -14.18 2.48
N MET A 80 -13.52 -14.43 2.69
CA MET A 80 -14.47 -13.42 3.17
C MET A 80 -13.99 -12.71 4.44
N PRO A 81 -13.48 -13.40 5.49
CA PRO A 81 -13.02 -12.73 6.71
C PRO A 81 -11.87 -11.74 6.45
N GLU A 82 -10.92 -12.11 5.59
CA GLU A 82 -9.77 -11.27 5.23
C GLU A 82 -10.21 -10.07 4.40
N ILE A 83 -11.09 -10.28 3.41
CA ILE A 83 -11.66 -9.23 2.56
C ILE A 83 -12.41 -8.19 3.41
N GLU A 84 -13.28 -8.66 4.32
CA GLU A 84 -14.04 -7.77 5.22
C GLU A 84 -13.12 -6.99 6.16
N SER A 85 -12.08 -7.65 6.70
CA SER A 85 -11.10 -7.01 7.58
C SER A 85 -10.32 -5.92 6.84
N MET A 86 -9.88 -6.19 5.61
CA MET A 86 -9.19 -5.19 4.78
C MET A 86 -10.09 -4.00 4.46
N ALA A 87 -11.34 -4.25 4.05
CA ALA A 87 -12.29 -3.20 3.73
C ALA A 87 -12.60 -2.33 4.95
N GLN A 88 -12.85 -2.95 6.11
CA GLN A 88 -13.10 -2.24 7.35
C GLN A 88 -11.90 -1.38 7.76
N ALA A 89 -10.67 -1.92 7.67
CA ALA A 89 -9.45 -1.20 8.06
C ALA A 89 -9.25 0.12 7.27
N VAL A 90 -9.64 0.16 5.99
CA VAL A 90 -9.47 1.35 5.13
C VAL A 90 -10.61 2.37 5.21
N ILE A 91 -11.73 2.03 5.86
CA ILE A 91 -12.87 2.95 6.07
C ILE A 91 -13.02 3.43 7.53
N GLU A 92 -12.21 2.93 8.44
CA GLU A 92 -12.24 3.34 9.83
C GLU A 92 -11.73 4.78 10.02
N PRO A 93 -12.25 5.52 11.02
CA PRO A 93 -12.00 6.95 11.17
C PRO A 93 -10.61 7.31 11.73
N TRP A 94 -9.66 6.37 11.76
CA TRP A 94 -8.28 6.65 12.18
C TRP A 94 -7.51 7.42 11.11
N ILE A 95 -7.89 7.29 9.84
CA ILE A 95 -7.41 8.11 8.73
C ILE A 95 -8.55 8.39 7.75
N ASP A 96 -8.62 9.63 7.27
CA ASP A 96 -9.60 10.03 6.27
C ASP A 96 -8.96 9.98 4.86
N LEU A 97 -9.01 8.80 4.24
CA LEU A 97 -8.42 8.57 2.92
C LEU A 97 -9.11 9.40 1.81
N SER A 98 -10.35 9.86 2.03
CA SER A 98 -11.08 10.66 1.03
C SER A 98 -10.43 12.04 0.79
N LYS A 99 -9.47 12.43 1.64
CA LYS A 99 -8.73 13.70 1.54
C LYS A 99 -7.39 13.58 0.83
N LEU A 100 -6.99 12.36 0.44
CA LEU A 100 -5.78 12.16 -0.32
C LEU A 100 -5.93 12.76 -1.72
N ARG A 101 -4.84 13.35 -2.22
CA ARG A 101 -4.80 13.88 -3.58
C ARG A 101 -4.52 12.73 -4.53
N PHE A 102 -5.10 12.79 -5.72
CA PHE A 102 -5.00 11.73 -6.71
C PHE A 102 -3.53 11.31 -6.98
N TRP A 103 -2.65 12.29 -7.17
CA TRP A 103 -1.22 12.05 -7.41
C TRP A 103 -0.46 11.42 -6.22
N GLU A 104 -1.01 11.50 -5.01
CA GLU A 104 -0.40 10.86 -3.83
C GLU A 104 -0.73 9.37 -3.75
N THR A 105 -1.67 8.87 -4.57
CA THR A 105 -2.24 7.52 -4.48
C THR A 105 -1.96 6.65 -5.71
N CYS A 106 -1.38 7.25 -6.76
CA CYS A 106 -1.05 6.61 -8.03
C CYS A 106 0.08 7.39 -8.73
N GLN A 107 0.61 6.87 -9.83
CA GLN A 107 1.63 7.54 -10.61
C GLN A 107 0.99 8.36 -11.74
N THR A 108 1.02 9.69 -11.63
CA THR A 108 0.49 10.61 -12.64
C THR A 108 1.56 11.24 -13.53
N ALA A 109 2.83 11.05 -13.18
CA ALA A 109 3.97 11.58 -13.93
C ALA A 109 5.18 10.62 -13.83
N GLU A 110 6.07 10.73 -14.80
CA GLU A 110 7.41 10.15 -14.76
C GLU A 110 8.42 11.24 -14.45
N ILE A 111 9.53 10.85 -13.84
CA ILE A 111 10.62 11.78 -13.54
C ILE A 111 11.68 11.61 -14.60
N GLU A 112 11.91 12.69 -15.34
CA GLU A 112 12.96 12.80 -16.34
C GLU A 112 14.06 13.74 -15.82
N TRP A 113 15.22 13.72 -16.47
CA TRP A 113 16.39 14.49 -16.04
C TRP A 113 16.91 15.32 -17.20
N GLU A 114 17.03 16.62 -16.98
CA GLU A 114 17.76 17.50 -17.89
C GLU A 114 19.21 17.62 -17.42
N GLU A 115 20.14 17.46 -18.37
CA GLU A 115 21.57 17.62 -18.12
C GLU A 115 22.05 18.98 -18.63
N TYR A 116 22.71 19.72 -17.75
CA TYR A 116 23.32 21.00 -18.06
C TYR A 116 24.81 20.93 -17.79
N LYS A 117 25.63 21.55 -18.64
CA LYS A 117 27.04 21.76 -18.32
C LYS A 117 27.18 23.04 -17.51
N ASP A 118 27.79 22.94 -16.34
CA ASP A 118 28.16 24.10 -15.54
C ASP A 118 29.35 24.85 -16.16
N GLU A 119 29.66 26.03 -15.61
CA GLU A 119 30.74 26.90 -16.08
C GLU A 119 32.14 26.27 -16.02
N ASN A 120 32.30 25.19 -15.24
CA ASN A 120 33.55 24.45 -15.06
C ASN A 120 33.60 23.16 -15.91
N GLY A 121 32.57 22.90 -16.72
CA GLY A 121 32.45 21.70 -17.55
C GLY A 121 31.94 20.46 -16.81
N GLY A 122 31.47 20.60 -15.57
CA GLY A 122 30.77 19.56 -14.81
C GLY A 122 29.33 19.39 -15.29
N THR A 123 28.81 18.16 -15.25
CA THR A 123 27.42 17.87 -15.62
C THR A 123 26.54 18.01 -14.37
N GLN A 124 25.60 18.95 -14.40
CA GLN A 124 24.50 19.05 -13.45
C GLN A 124 23.26 18.36 -14.02
N ARG A 125 22.51 17.67 -13.16
CA ARG A 125 21.24 17.02 -13.52
C ARG A 125 20.13 17.64 -12.69
N VAL A 126 19.07 18.08 -13.35
CA VAL A 126 17.87 18.64 -12.70
C VAL A 126 16.69 17.73 -13.04
N PRO A 127 15.95 17.20 -12.06
CA PRO A 127 14.75 16.43 -12.34
C PRO A 127 13.62 17.35 -12.77
N TYR A 128 12.74 16.85 -13.62
CA TYR A 128 11.46 17.45 -13.91
C TYR A 128 10.40 16.38 -14.09
N THR A 129 9.15 16.74 -13.88
CA THR A 129 8.01 15.85 -14.07
C THR A 129 7.54 15.92 -15.51
N ARG A 130 7.44 14.75 -16.15
CA ARG A 130 6.71 14.56 -17.40
C ARG A 130 5.36 13.92 -17.07
N PRO A 131 4.23 14.64 -17.21
CA PRO A 131 2.91 14.07 -16.99
C PRO A 131 2.68 12.84 -17.86
N LEU A 132 2.01 11.84 -17.31
CA LEU A 132 1.52 10.69 -18.06
C LEU A 132 0.19 11.02 -18.73
N GLU A 133 -0.05 10.45 -19.91
CA GLU A 133 -1.36 10.54 -20.59
C GLU A 133 -2.44 9.81 -19.78
N GLU A 134 -2.11 8.64 -19.24
CA GLU A 134 -2.93 7.87 -18.32
C GLU A 134 -2.15 7.54 -17.05
N PRO A 135 -2.76 7.74 -15.85
CA PRO A 135 -2.14 7.36 -14.59
C PRO A 135 -1.82 5.85 -14.52
N LYS A 136 -0.66 5.50 -13.97
CA LYS A 136 -0.27 4.13 -13.63
C LYS A 136 -0.51 3.87 -12.15
N GLU A 137 -0.48 2.60 -11.72
CA GLU A 137 -0.76 2.22 -10.32
C GLU A 137 0.15 2.93 -9.31
N GLY A 138 1.41 3.22 -9.65
CA GLY A 138 2.34 3.94 -8.78
C GLY A 138 2.61 3.23 -7.46
N ASN A 139 2.37 3.93 -6.33
CA ASN A 139 2.43 3.33 -4.98
C ASN A 139 1.24 2.39 -4.67
N ARG A 140 0.32 2.22 -5.62
CA ARG A 140 -0.76 1.23 -5.63
C ARG A 140 -1.83 1.43 -4.56
N LEU A 141 -1.82 2.55 -3.82
CA LEU A 141 -2.84 2.81 -2.81
C LEU A 141 -4.24 2.81 -3.43
N LEU A 142 -4.45 3.58 -4.49
CA LEU A 142 -5.74 3.63 -5.17
C LEU A 142 -6.13 2.27 -5.78
N ALA A 143 -5.18 1.61 -6.46
CA ALA A 143 -5.39 0.30 -7.06
C ALA A 143 -5.81 -0.76 -6.02
N ASN A 144 -5.20 -0.73 -4.83
CA ASN A 144 -5.54 -1.64 -3.74
C ASN A 144 -6.91 -1.33 -3.13
N LEU A 145 -7.29 -0.05 -2.96
CA LEU A 145 -8.65 0.31 -2.52
C LEU A 145 -9.71 -0.20 -3.50
N GLU A 146 -9.46 -0.05 -4.81
CA GLU A 146 -10.35 -0.54 -5.87
C GLU A 146 -10.44 -2.08 -5.87
N LYS A 147 -9.32 -2.77 -5.64
CA LYS A 147 -9.29 -4.23 -5.53
C LYS A 147 -10.07 -4.74 -4.32
N ILE A 148 -9.91 -4.08 -3.17
CA ILE A 148 -10.66 -4.39 -1.93
C ILE A 148 -12.16 -4.16 -2.15
N HIS A 149 -12.53 -3.05 -2.81
CA HIS A 149 -13.92 -2.77 -3.18
C HIS A 149 -14.50 -3.91 -4.03
N LEU A 150 -13.80 -4.31 -5.09
CA LEU A 150 -14.24 -5.40 -5.97
C LEU A 150 -14.41 -6.71 -5.22
N TRP A 151 -13.49 -7.07 -4.32
CA TRP A 151 -13.61 -8.27 -3.51
C TRP A 151 -14.83 -8.21 -2.57
N LEU A 152 -15.02 -7.08 -1.87
CA LEU A 152 -16.15 -6.92 -0.96
C LEU A 152 -17.49 -6.95 -1.72
N GLU A 153 -17.54 -6.39 -2.93
CA GLU A 153 -18.71 -6.42 -3.80
C GLU A 153 -19.05 -7.86 -4.21
N LYS A 154 -18.04 -8.67 -4.58
CA LYS A 154 -18.23 -10.10 -4.84
C LYS A 154 -18.80 -10.85 -3.62
N VAL A 155 -18.24 -10.60 -2.42
CA VAL A 155 -18.76 -11.19 -1.17
C VAL A 155 -20.21 -10.79 -0.94
N HIS A 156 -20.54 -9.51 -1.14
CA HIS A 156 -21.89 -9.00 -0.96
C HIS A 156 -22.89 -9.66 -1.91
N HIS A 157 -22.53 -9.81 -3.18
CA HIS A 157 -23.35 -10.53 -4.16
C HIS A 157 -23.51 -12.02 -3.83
N LEU A 158 -22.44 -12.70 -3.41
CA LEU A 158 -22.53 -14.10 -2.97
C LEU A 158 -23.50 -14.26 -1.79
N HIS A 159 -23.54 -13.28 -0.88
CA HIS A 159 -24.49 -13.28 0.22
C HIS A 159 -25.94 -13.12 -0.25
N GLU A 160 -26.18 -12.26 -1.23
CA GLU A 160 -27.50 -12.13 -1.85
C GLU A 160 -27.95 -13.45 -2.50
N GLU A 161 -27.05 -14.11 -3.24
CA GLU A 161 -27.34 -15.37 -3.94
C GLU A 161 -27.59 -16.55 -3.00
N LYS A 162 -26.79 -16.67 -1.93
CA LYS A 162 -26.88 -17.77 -0.95
C LYS A 162 -27.94 -17.52 0.14
N GLY A 163 -28.40 -16.28 0.26
CA GLY A 163 -29.41 -15.85 1.20
C GLY A 163 -28.86 -15.51 2.60
N MET A 164 -29.68 -14.80 3.38
CA MET A 164 -29.29 -14.22 4.68
C MET A 164 -28.97 -15.24 5.78
N GLY A 165 -29.17 -16.53 5.56
CA GLY A 165 -28.71 -17.57 6.48
C GLY A 165 -27.24 -17.93 6.32
N TRP A 166 -26.60 -17.56 5.19
CA TRP A 166 -25.30 -18.08 4.77
C TRP A 166 -24.18 -17.77 5.75
N VAL A 167 -24.07 -16.52 6.20
CA VAL A 167 -22.98 -16.07 7.08
C VAL A 167 -23.36 -16.12 8.56
N SER A 168 -24.57 -16.56 8.90
CA SER A 168 -24.98 -16.67 10.29
C SER A 168 -24.35 -17.92 10.91
N PRO A 169 -23.67 -17.82 12.07
CA PRO A 169 -23.13 -18.97 12.81
C PRO A 169 -24.18 -20.03 13.15
N HIS A 170 -25.45 -19.66 13.19
CA HIS A 170 -26.58 -20.52 13.52
C HIS A 170 -27.61 -20.63 12.38
N GLY A 171 -27.33 -20.05 11.21
CA GLY A 171 -28.27 -20.00 10.08
C GLY A 171 -29.47 -19.06 10.29
N CYS A 172 -29.41 -18.16 11.29
CA CYS A 172 -30.45 -17.18 11.57
C CYS A 172 -30.44 -16.05 10.53
N PRO A 173 -31.53 -15.84 9.75
CA PRO A 173 -31.59 -14.80 8.72
C PRO A 173 -31.34 -13.39 9.26
N GLU A 174 -31.68 -13.11 10.51
CA GLU A 174 -31.50 -11.81 11.14
C GLU A 174 -30.02 -11.44 11.27
N ASP A 175 -29.17 -12.38 11.71
CA ASP A 175 -27.73 -12.16 11.86
C ASP A 175 -27.06 -11.93 10.50
N GLY A 176 -27.44 -12.70 9.49
CA GLY A 176 -26.90 -12.48 8.15
C GLY A 176 -27.45 -11.19 7.53
N GLN A 177 -28.69 -10.79 7.79
CA GLN A 177 -29.18 -9.47 7.37
C GLN A 177 -28.32 -8.35 7.97
N HIS A 178 -27.99 -8.42 9.26
CA HIS A 178 -27.09 -7.46 9.89
C HIS A 178 -25.71 -7.43 9.24
N ALA A 179 -25.12 -8.58 8.94
CA ALA A 179 -23.84 -8.67 8.25
C ALA A 179 -23.93 -8.15 6.80
N TYR A 180 -25.03 -8.41 6.09
CA TYR A 180 -25.28 -7.93 4.74
C TYR A 180 -25.35 -6.40 4.72
N ASP A 181 -26.12 -5.81 5.63
CA ASP A 181 -26.25 -4.36 5.75
C ASP A 181 -24.94 -3.69 6.16
N ALA A 182 -24.16 -4.32 7.05
CA ALA A 182 -22.83 -3.82 7.43
C ALA A 182 -21.88 -3.77 6.22
N ARG A 183 -21.85 -4.83 5.40
CA ARG A 183 -21.06 -4.84 4.14
C ARG A 183 -21.51 -3.76 3.17
N ARG A 184 -22.83 -3.56 3.00
CA ARG A 184 -23.38 -2.50 2.15
C ARG A 184 -22.89 -1.11 2.58
N VAL A 185 -22.96 -0.81 3.88
CA VAL A 185 -22.46 0.46 4.42
C VAL A 185 -20.94 0.61 4.20
N CYS A 186 -20.19 -0.49 4.34
CA CYS A 186 -18.75 -0.50 4.07
C CYS A 186 -18.45 -0.21 2.60
N LEU A 187 -19.15 -0.88 1.67
CA LEU A 187 -19.06 -0.63 0.23
C LEU A 187 -19.37 0.82 -0.14
N GLU A 188 -20.47 1.38 0.38
CA GLU A 188 -20.87 2.76 0.12
C GLU A 188 -19.76 3.75 0.54
N LYS A 189 -19.16 3.53 1.71
CA LYS A 189 -18.05 4.36 2.21
C LYS A 189 -16.79 4.20 1.38
N LEU A 190 -16.40 2.96 1.07
CA LEU A 190 -15.20 2.67 0.29
C LEU A 190 -15.32 3.26 -1.12
N ASN A 191 -16.47 3.11 -1.77
CA ASN A 191 -16.75 3.72 -3.06
C ASN A 191 -16.69 5.26 -3.00
N ALA A 192 -17.30 5.87 -1.97
CA ALA A 192 -17.24 7.32 -1.79
C ALA A 192 -15.79 7.81 -1.58
N THR A 193 -14.97 7.07 -0.85
CA THR A 193 -13.54 7.36 -0.67
C THR A 193 -12.78 7.29 -2.00
N ILE A 194 -12.97 6.23 -2.79
CA ILE A 194 -12.32 6.06 -4.10
C ILE A 194 -12.69 7.22 -5.04
N GLU A 195 -13.97 7.57 -5.13
CA GLU A 195 -14.44 8.68 -5.96
C GLU A 195 -13.95 10.05 -5.49
N ALA A 196 -13.82 10.25 -4.17
CA ALA A 196 -13.23 11.47 -3.62
C ALA A 196 -11.74 11.59 -4.00
N ILE A 197 -10.96 10.51 -3.92
CA ILE A 197 -9.55 10.49 -4.34
C ILE A 197 -9.43 10.81 -5.83
N ARG A 198 -10.22 10.12 -6.67
CA ARG A 198 -10.24 10.31 -8.14
C ARG A 198 -10.62 11.72 -8.57
N SER A 199 -11.37 12.45 -7.75
CA SER A 199 -11.77 13.83 -8.04
C SER A 199 -10.85 14.88 -7.43
N ASN A 200 -9.93 14.49 -6.54
CA ASN A 200 -9.05 15.41 -5.81
C ASN A 200 -7.70 15.62 -6.52
N PHE A 201 -7.72 16.35 -7.63
CA PHE A 201 -6.50 16.63 -8.41
C PHE A 201 -5.60 17.70 -7.79
N ASP A 202 -6.14 18.72 -7.08
CA ASP A 202 -5.40 19.97 -6.83
C ASP A 202 -5.90 20.85 -5.64
N LEU A 203 -6.52 20.31 -4.59
CA LEU A 203 -6.78 21.14 -3.38
C LEU A 203 -5.52 21.37 -2.54
#